data_AF-A0A2E4RC76-F1
#
_entry.id   AF-A0A2E4RC76-F1
#
_cell.length_a   1.000
_cell.length_b   1.000
_cell.length_c   1.000
_cell.angle_alpha   90.00
_cell.angle_beta   90.00
_cell.angle_gamma   90.00
#
_symmetry.space_group_name_H-M   'P 1'
#
loop_
_entity.id
_entity.type
_entity.pdbx_description
1 polymer ?
#
loop_
_entity_poly.entity_id
_entity_poly.type
_entity_poly.pdbx_seq_one_letter_code
_entity_poly.pdbx_strand_id
1 'polypeptide(L)'
;MSEHIYIIFTLLLFSICLYSQEQVTNYHNKELSLLSNKILTGDSDSIREEASKKLNNYFLKMLNEKKSYLYQLENTENIYIIQPKDRKFKLITWFLPYLNGTYKYFGIIQKCNKKGRKCNIYMLENRVELTQNDNNKIIDCNNWYGSIYYDIVPIKVGKNRYYTLLGWDGNNSNTSKKIIEVLNIKRKKDPVFGANIFNNSNTRILLEYSSQYPISLKYDAQLEYIVFDHLEPIDGISIDNFNLYATDLSYDILKKSKIGWKLEENIYLNNLK
;
A
#
# COMPACT_ATOMS: atom_id res chain seq x y z
N MET A 1 -38.54 -35.58 -4.50
CA MET A 1 -37.39 -36.30 -3.91
C MET A 1 -36.10 -36.10 -4.71
N SER A 2 -36.14 -36.12 -6.05
CA SER A 2 -34.96 -35.87 -6.91
C SER A 2 -34.39 -34.45 -6.78
N GLU A 3 -35.21 -33.40 -6.73
CA GLU A 3 -34.74 -32.00 -6.62
C GLU A 3 -33.92 -31.72 -5.35
N HIS A 4 -34.34 -32.28 -4.20
CA HIS A 4 -33.59 -32.13 -2.95
C HIS A 4 -32.22 -32.84 -2.99
N ILE A 5 -32.11 -33.96 -3.72
CA ILE A 5 -30.83 -34.66 -3.92
C ILE A 5 -29.88 -33.81 -4.78
N TYR A 6 -30.38 -33.14 -5.82
CA TYR A 6 -29.56 -32.22 -6.63
C TYR A 6 -29.12 -30.99 -5.83
N ILE A 7 -29.99 -30.44 -4.98
CA ILE A 7 -29.63 -29.32 -4.09
C ILE A 7 -28.56 -29.74 -3.07
N ILE A 8 -28.72 -30.92 -2.44
CA ILE A 8 -27.71 -31.45 -1.51
C ILE A 8 -26.38 -31.72 -2.21
N PHE A 9 -26.41 -32.32 -3.40
CA PHE A 9 -25.21 -32.62 -4.18
C PHE A 9 -24.48 -31.34 -4.65
N THR A 10 -25.22 -30.32 -5.08
CA THR A 10 -24.65 -29.01 -5.45
C THR A 10 -24.07 -28.26 -4.25
N LEU A 11 -24.72 -28.31 -3.09
CA LEU A 11 -24.17 -27.78 -1.83
C LEU A 11 -22.90 -28.51 -1.41
N LEU A 12 -22.86 -29.83 -1.54
CA LEU A 12 -21.69 -30.64 -1.18
C LEU A 12 -20.48 -30.32 -2.08
N LEU A 13 -20.71 -30.19 -3.39
CA LEU A 13 -19.68 -29.78 -4.35
C LEU A 13 -19.17 -28.36 -4.09
N PHE A 14 -20.04 -27.45 -3.67
CA PHE A 14 -19.67 -26.09 -3.32
C PHE A 14 -18.76 -26.05 -2.08
N SER A 15 -19.09 -26.82 -1.04
CA SER A 15 -18.29 -26.94 0.18
C SER A 15 -16.88 -27.49 -0.07
N ILE A 16 -16.75 -28.51 -0.93
CA ILE A 16 -15.45 -29.08 -1.30
C ILE A 16 -14.57 -28.05 -2.04
N CYS A 17 -15.18 -27.25 -2.92
CA CYS A 17 -14.46 -26.22 -3.67
C CYS A 17 -13.96 -25.09 -2.77
N LEU A 18 -14.77 -24.68 -1.78
CA LEU A 18 -14.36 -23.68 -0.78
C LEU A 18 -13.20 -24.20 0.08
N TYR A 19 -13.30 -25.42 0.59
CA TYR A 19 -12.26 -26.02 1.43
C TYR A 19 -10.92 -26.16 0.70
N SER A 20 -10.95 -26.57 -0.58
CA SER A 20 -9.74 -26.63 -1.41
C SER A 20 -9.10 -25.25 -1.60
N GLN A 21 -9.91 -24.21 -1.80
CA GLN A 21 -9.39 -22.85 -1.97
C GLN A 21 -8.80 -22.27 -0.68
N GLU A 22 -9.39 -22.59 0.47
CA GLU A 22 -8.87 -22.25 1.78
C GLU A 22 -7.53 -22.94 2.05
N GLN A 23 -7.42 -24.25 1.78
CA GLN A 23 -6.17 -25.00 1.96
C GLN A 23 -5.03 -24.44 1.09
N VAL A 24 -5.31 -24.10 -0.17
CA VAL A 24 -4.34 -23.46 -1.07
C VAL A 24 -3.92 -22.08 -0.55
N THR A 25 -4.88 -21.28 -0.07
CA THR A 25 -4.60 -19.97 0.50
C THR A 25 -3.71 -20.08 1.75
N ASN A 26 -4.01 -21.03 2.65
CA ASN A 26 -3.23 -21.27 3.86
C ASN A 26 -1.80 -21.72 3.54
N TYR A 27 -1.62 -22.53 2.49
CA TYR A 27 -0.29 -22.88 2.01
C TYR A 27 0.50 -21.64 1.57
N HIS A 28 -0.12 -20.75 0.78
CA HIS A 28 0.53 -19.50 0.39
C HIS A 28 0.86 -18.61 1.58
N ASN A 29 -0.06 -18.42 2.52
CA ASN A 29 0.19 -17.60 3.71
C ASN A 29 1.37 -18.13 4.54
N LYS A 30 1.48 -19.46 4.69
CA LYS A 30 2.62 -20.08 5.38
C LYS A 30 3.95 -19.79 4.68
N GLU A 31 4.02 -20.00 3.36
CA GLU A 31 5.25 -19.74 2.59
C GLU A 31 5.63 -18.24 2.62
N LEU A 32 4.65 -17.34 2.47
CA LEU A 32 4.88 -15.90 2.57
C LEU A 32 5.41 -15.51 3.96
N SER A 33 4.84 -16.06 5.04
CA SER A 33 5.31 -15.81 6.40
C SER A 33 6.73 -16.33 6.64
N LEU A 34 7.07 -17.52 6.14
CA LEU A 34 8.42 -18.08 6.26
C LEU A 34 9.47 -17.22 5.56
N LEU A 35 9.19 -16.80 4.32
CA LEU A 35 10.09 -15.95 3.54
C LEU A 35 10.19 -14.54 4.14
N SER A 36 9.06 -13.97 4.57
CA SER A 36 8.98 -12.70 5.30
C SER A 36 9.87 -12.72 6.54
N ASN A 37 9.71 -13.74 7.40
CA ASN A 37 10.53 -13.88 8.60
C ASN A 37 12.01 -13.94 8.25
N LYS A 38 12.40 -14.77 7.27
CA LYS A 38 13.82 -14.89 6.87
C LYS A 38 14.40 -13.59 6.31
N ILE A 39 13.60 -12.76 5.63
CA ILE A 39 14.01 -11.42 5.17
C ILE A 39 14.28 -10.49 6.36
N LEU A 40 13.45 -10.56 7.40
CA LEU A 40 13.54 -9.68 8.57
C LEU A 40 14.63 -10.11 9.56
N THR A 41 14.82 -11.41 9.75
CA THR A 41 15.68 -11.97 10.81
C THR A 41 17.03 -12.48 10.31
N GLY A 42 17.29 -12.46 8.99
CA GLY A 42 18.57 -12.92 8.45
C GLY A 42 19.76 -12.13 8.98
N ASP A 43 20.82 -12.84 9.40
CA ASP A 43 22.01 -12.27 10.06
C ASP A 43 22.94 -11.48 9.12
N SER A 44 22.72 -11.55 7.81
CA SER A 44 23.50 -10.80 6.81
C SER A 44 22.61 -10.34 5.66
N ASP A 45 22.98 -9.24 5.02
CA ASP A 45 22.26 -8.73 3.84
C ASP A 45 22.20 -9.79 2.72
N SER A 46 23.24 -10.61 2.56
CA SER A 46 23.25 -11.73 1.60
C SER A 46 22.11 -12.73 1.85
N ILE A 47 21.88 -13.12 3.12
CA ILE A 47 20.79 -14.04 3.49
C ILE A 47 19.43 -13.39 3.22
N ARG A 48 19.28 -12.10 3.57
CA ARG A 48 18.03 -11.35 3.38
C ARG A 48 17.72 -11.16 1.90
N GLU A 49 18.72 -10.84 1.09
CA GLU A 49 18.60 -10.72 -0.36
C GLU A 49 18.25 -12.05 -1.04
N GLU A 50 18.85 -13.15 -0.61
CA GLU A 50 18.49 -14.48 -1.12
C GLU A 50 17.03 -14.82 -0.81
N ALA A 51 16.57 -14.55 0.42
CA ALA A 51 15.18 -14.73 0.81
C ALA A 51 14.23 -13.81 0.03
N SER A 52 14.61 -12.55 -0.20
CA SER A 52 13.86 -11.60 -1.02
C SER A 52 13.75 -12.05 -2.47
N LYS A 53 14.84 -12.55 -3.07
CA LYS A 53 14.82 -13.16 -4.42
C LYS A 53 13.86 -14.35 -4.50
N LYS A 54 13.86 -15.21 -3.47
CA LYS A 54 12.91 -16.33 -3.35
C LYS A 54 11.47 -15.85 -3.24
N LEU A 55 11.19 -14.81 -2.44
CA LEU A 55 9.87 -14.19 -2.32
C LEU A 55 9.39 -13.61 -3.64
N ASN A 56 10.23 -12.87 -4.35
CA ASN A 56 9.90 -12.29 -5.66
C ASN A 56 9.49 -13.38 -6.66
N ASN A 57 10.29 -14.46 -6.74
CA ASN A 57 10.00 -15.60 -7.61
C ASN A 57 8.72 -16.34 -7.18
N TYR A 58 8.48 -16.47 -5.87
CA TYR A 58 7.28 -17.08 -5.33
C TYR A 58 6.03 -16.30 -5.73
N PHE A 59 6.03 -14.97 -5.57
CA PHE A 59 4.93 -14.13 -6.02
C PHE A 59 4.67 -14.26 -7.52
N LEU A 60 5.72 -14.22 -8.36
CA LEU A 60 5.58 -14.39 -9.80
C LEU A 60 4.94 -15.73 -10.16
N LYS A 61 5.33 -16.81 -9.50
CA LYS A 61 4.74 -18.14 -9.70
C LYS A 61 3.28 -18.17 -9.25
N MET A 62 3.01 -17.78 -8.00
CA MET A 62 1.68 -17.79 -7.39
C MET A 62 0.68 -16.94 -8.19
N LEU A 63 1.06 -15.73 -8.61
CA LEU A 63 0.15 -14.83 -9.31
C LEU A 63 -0.18 -15.28 -10.74
N ASN A 64 0.65 -16.14 -11.34
CA ASN A 64 0.37 -16.79 -12.63
C ASN A 64 -0.60 -17.98 -12.52
N GLU A 65 -0.89 -18.46 -11.30
CA GLU A 65 -1.86 -19.53 -11.07
C GLU A 65 -3.28 -19.08 -11.45
N LYS A 66 -4.10 -20.04 -11.91
CA LYS A 66 -5.51 -19.78 -12.23
C LYS A 66 -6.23 -19.33 -10.96
N LYS A 67 -6.98 -18.22 -11.07
CA LYS A 67 -7.75 -17.63 -9.96
C LYS A 67 -6.91 -17.14 -8.78
N SER A 68 -5.60 -16.92 -8.93
CA SER A 68 -4.73 -16.34 -7.88
C SER A 68 -5.24 -15.01 -7.30
N TYR A 69 -6.00 -14.25 -8.09
CA TYR A 69 -6.69 -13.04 -7.63
C TYR A 69 -7.64 -13.28 -6.44
N LEU A 70 -8.21 -14.48 -6.33
CA LEU A 70 -9.16 -14.86 -5.29
C LEU A 70 -8.49 -15.36 -4.00
N TYR A 71 -7.17 -15.56 -3.98
CA TYR A 71 -6.46 -15.93 -2.76
C TYR A 71 -6.59 -14.80 -1.74
N GLN A 72 -7.04 -15.16 -0.54
CA GLN A 72 -7.15 -14.26 0.62
C GLN A 72 -5.83 -14.27 1.37
N LEU A 73 -4.84 -13.58 0.81
CA LEU A 73 -3.51 -13.53 1.39
C LEU A 73 -3.49 -12.62 2.62
N GLU A 74 -2.74 -13.02 3.63
CA GLU A 74 -2.57 -12.27 4.87
C GLU A 74 -1.34 -11.35 4.78
N ASN A 75 -1.45 -10.19 5.44
CA ASN A 75 -0.30 -9.30 5.61
C ASN A 75 0.69 -9.92 6.60
N THR A 76 1.97 -9.61 6.39
CA THR A 76 3.03 -9.86 7.37
C THR A 76 3.66 -8.52 7.77
N GLU A 77 4.65 -8.53 8.65
CA GLU A 77 5.32 -7.31 9.10
C GLU A 77 5.95 -6.52 7.93
N ASN A 78 6.50 -7.20 6.93
CA ASN A 78 7.09 -6.55 5.75
C ASN A 78 6.34 -6.75 4.44
N ILE A 79 5.18 -7.42 4.42
CA ILE A 79 4.38 -7.67 3.21
C ILE A 79 2.96 -7.16 3.44
N TYR A 80 2.52 -6.23 2.61
CA TYR A 80 1.17 -5.65 2.65
C TYR A 80 0.43 -5.94 1.36
N ILE A 81 -0.77 -6.49 1.50
CA ILE A 81 -1.68 -6.84 0.41
C ILE A 81 -2.98 -6.07 0.62
N ILE A 82 -3.22 -5.08 -0.24
CA ILE A 82 -4.42 -4.25 -0.19
C ILE A 82 -5.23 -4.36 -1.48
N GLN A 83 -6.55 -4.29 -1.35
CA GLN A 83 -7.50 -4.43 -2.45
C GLN A 83 -8.67 -3.46 -2.25
N PRO A 84 -9.02 -2.64 -3.26
CA PRO A 84 -10.19 -1.79 -3.16
C PRO A 84 -11.48 -2.62 -3.13
N LYS A 85 -12.53 -2.10 -2.47
CA LYS A 85 -13.86 -2.72 -2.41
C LYS A 85 -14.44 -3.06 -3.79
N ASP A 86 -14.11 -2.28 -4.82
CA ASP A 86 -14.57 -2.51 -6.19
C ASP A 86 -13.76 -3.56 -6.98
N ARG A 87 -12.77 -4.20 -6.32
CA ARG A 87 -11.99 -5.33 -6.83
C ARG A 87 -11.42 -5.10 -8.24
N LYS A 88 -10.96 -3.87 -8.52
CA LYS A 88 -10.32 -3.56 -9.82
C LYS A 88 -8.87 -4.02 -9.92
N PHE A 89 -8.18 -4.13 -8.80
CA PHE A 89 -6.81 -4.59 -8.72
C PHE A 89 -6.55 -5.20 -7.33
N LYS A 90 -5.38 -5.79 -7.14
CA LYS A 90 -4.78 -6.16 -5.87
C LYS A 90 -3.37 -5.55 -5.90
N LEU A 91 -2.99 -4.83 -4.86
CA LEU A 91 -1.66 -4.24 -4.73
C LEU A 91 -0.95 -4.95 -3.59
N ILE A 92 0.20 -5.51 -3.91
CA ILE A 92 1.09 -6.20 -2.99
C ILE A 92 2.35 -5.36 -2.92
N THR A 93 2.80 -4.97 -1.74
CA THR A 93 4.05 -4.22 -1.53
C THR A 93 4.82 -4.81 -0.38
N TRP A 94 6.13 -4.93 -0.52
CA TRP A 94 7.00 -5.42 0.53
C TRP A 94 8.34 -4.71 0.53
N PHE A 95 9.05 -4.82 1.65
CA PHE A 95 10.39 -4.26 1.80
C PHE A 95 11.42 -5.31 2.23
N LEU A 96 12.67 -5.03 1.87
CA LEU A 96 13.89 -5.69 2.30
C LEU A 96 14.69 -4.65 3.12
N PRO A 97 14.83 -4.83 4.44
CA PRO A 97 15.68 -3.98 5.25
C PRO A 97 17.14 -4.44 5.18
N TYR A 98 18.06 -3.50 5.00
CA TYR A 98 19.50 -3.72 5.06
C TYR A 98 20.04 -3.45 6.46
N LEU A 99 21.15 -4.09 6.82
CA LEU A 99 21.79 -3.93 8.13
C LEU A 99 22.31 -2.50 8.39
N ASN A 100 22.57 -1.73 7.34
CA ASN A 100 22.96 -0.32 7.43
C ASN A 100 21.76 0.63 7.69
N GLY A 101 20.55 0.10 7.84
CA GLY A 101 19.33 0.87 8.10
C GLY A 101 18.64 1.43 6.85
N THR A 102 19.10 1.10 5.64
CA THR A 102 18.37 1.44 4.41
C THR A 102 17.41 0.33 3.98
N TYR A 103 16.56 0.64 3.00
CA TYR A 103 15.51 -0.26 2.55
C TYR A 103 15.48 -0.38 1.04
N LYS A 104 15.06 -1.55 0.55
CA LYS A 104 14.62 -1.75 -0.82
C LYS A 104 13.18 -2.22 -0.85
N TYR A 105 12.40 -1.64 -1.75
CA TYR A 105 10.98 -1.89 -1.89
C TYR A 105 10.66 -2.56 -3.21
N PHE A 106 9.64 -3.39 -3.14
CA PHE A 106 9.09 -4.08 -4.27
C PHE A 106 7.57 -4.03 -4.19
N GLY A 107 6.93 -4.21 -5.34
CA GLY A 107 5.49 -4.32 -5.37
C GLY A 107 4.97 -4.96 -6.63
N ILE A 108 3.70 -5.31 -6.59
CA ILE A 108 2.96 -5.90 -7.70
C ILE A 108 1.56 -5.32 -7.73
N ILE A 109 1.17 -4.79 -8.88
CA ILE A 109 -0.24 -4.52 -9.18
C ILE A 109 -0.76 -5.67 -10.02
N GLN A 110 -1.66 -6.47 -9.43
CA GLN A 110 -2.43 -7.47 -10.16
C GLN A 110 -3.78 -6.89 -10.56
N LYS A 111 -3.96 -6.64 -11.85
CA LYS A 111 -5.19 -6.07 -12.43
C LYS A 111 -5.92 -7.12 -13.24
N CYS A 112 -7.04 -7.61 -12.73
CA CYS A 112 -7.83 -8.64 -13.40
C CYS A 112 -9.06 -8.07 -14.10
N ASN A 113 -9.53 -8.75 -15.15
CA ASN A 113 -10.87 -8.52 -15.65
C ASN A 113 -11.92 -8.86 -14.58
N LYS A 114 -13.17 -8.37 -14.74
CA LYS A 114 -14.27 -8.54 -13.77
C LYS A 114 -14.53 -9.99 -13.30
N LYS A 115 -14.01 -11.00 -14.00
CA LYS A 115 -14.20 -12.43 -13.68
C LYS A 115 -12.92 -13.11 -13.17
N GLY A 116 -11.82 -12.39 -12.95
CA GLY A 116 -10.55 -12.95 -12.48
C GLY A 116 -9.86 -13.91 -13.48
N ARG A 117 -10.30 -13.92 -14.75
CA ARG A 117 -9.86 -14.92 -15.75
C ARG A 117 -8.59 -14.52 -16.50
N LYS A 118 -8.35 -13.22 -16.64
CA LYS A 118 -7.14 -12.66 -17.25
C LYS A 118 -6.68 -11.52 -16.35
N CYS A 119 -5.44 -11.62 -15.89
CA CYS A 119 -4.82 -10.65 -15.03
C CYS A 119 -3.57 -10.11 -15.70
N ASN A 120 -3.42 -8.79 -15.68
CA ASN A 120 -2.18 -8.12 -16.01
C ASN A 120 -1.41 -7.94 -14.71
N ILE A 121 -0.13 -8.30 -14.73
CA ILE A 121 0.80 -8.14 -13.61
C ILE A 121 1.75 -7.00 -13.96
N TYR A 122 1.85 -6.02 -13.06
CA TYR A 122 2.80 -4.92 -13.17
C TYR A 122 3.76 -5.02 -11.98
N MET A 123 5.03 -5.24 -12.26
CA MET A 123 6.09 -5.28 -11.25
C MET A 123 6.51 -3.86 -10.89
N LEU A 124 6.80 -3.64 -9.62
CA LEU A 124 7.29 -2.39 -9.06
C LEU A 124 8.60 -2.69 -8.30
N GLU A 125 9.58 -1.81 -8.45
CA GLU A 125 10.85 -1.84 -7.74
C GLU A 125 11.29 -0.40 -7.53
N ASN A 126 11.71 -0.04 -6.32
CA ASN A 126 12.20 1.32 -6.09
C ASN A 126 13.59 1.51 -6.70
N ARG A 127 13.64 2.22 -7.82
CA ARG A 127 14.90 2.54 -8.52
C ARG A 127 15.29 4.00 -8.38
N VAL A 128 14.35 4.82 -7.93
CA VAL A 128 14.49 6.26 -7.75
C VAL A 128 14.06 6.57 -6.32
N GLU A 129 14.84 7.40 -5.65
CA GLU A 129 14.51 7.88 -4.31
C GLU A 129 13.43 8.96 -4.39
N LEU A 130 12.47 8.93 -3.46
CA LEU A 130 11.47 9.99 -3.32
C LEU A 130 11.99 11.09 -2.42
N THR A 131 12.00 12.32 -2.94
CA THR A 131 12.34 13.54 -2.22
C THR A 131 11.18 14.54 -2.24
N GLN A 132 11.26 15.60 -1.43
CA GLN A 132 10.25 16.67 -1.43
C GLN A 132 10.06 17.34 -2.81
N ASN A 133 11.10 17.34 -3.65
CA ASN A 133 11.06 17.92 -4.99
C ASN A 133 10.26 17.08 -6.01
N ASP A 134 9.86 15.88 -5.64
CA ASP A 134 9.15 14.95 -6.52
C ASP A 134 7.62 14.97 -6.31
N ASN A 135 7.12 15.78 -5.37
CA ASN A 135 5.72 15.78 -4.94
C ASN A 135 4.71 16.12 -6.04
N ASN A 136 5.15 16.72 -7.16
CA ASN A 136 4.32 17.10 -8.30
C ASN A 136 4.45 16.16 -9.52
N LYS A 137 5.27 15.11 -9.45
CA LYS A 137 5.54 14.21 -10.59
C LYS A 137 4.49 13.12 -10.72
N ILE A 138 4.10 12.79 -11.95
CA ILE A 138 3.33 11.56 -12.24
C ILE A 138 4.30 10.53 -12.81
N ILE A 139 4.33 9.34 -12.22
CA ILE A 139 5.29 8.28 -12.55
C ILE A 139 4.55 7.01 -12.98
N ASP A 140 5.22 6.19 -13.78
CA ASP A 140 4.75 4.85 -14.14
C ASP A 140 5.27 3.78 -13.16
N CYS A 141 4.93 2.52 -13.42
CA CYS A 141 5.39 1.39 -12.62
C CYS A 141 6.93 1.21 -12.61
N ASN A 142 7.65 1.66 -13.63
CA ASN A 142 9.09 1.49 -13.76
C ASN A 142 9.89 2.53 -12.96
N ASN A 143 9.28 3.69 -12.70
CA ASN A 143 9.84 4.79 -11.93
C ASN A 143 9.23 4.89 -10.52
N TRP A 144 8.56 3.83 -10.05
CA TRP A 144 7.93 3.80 -8.73
C TRP A 144 8.97 4.06 -7.62
N TYR A 145 8.58 4.88 -6.64
CA TYR A 145 9.49 5.36 -5.59
C TYR A 145 9.70 4.38 -4.43
N GLY A 146 8.84 3.38 -4.26
CA GLY A 146 8.90 2.47 -3.12
C GLY A 146 8.12 2.95 -1.90
N SER A 147 7.24 2.09 -1.42
CA SER A 147 6.49 2.25 -0.17
C SER A 147 5.82 0.92 0.12
N ILE A 148 5.59 0.60 1.39
CA ILE A 148 4.48 -0.30 1.71
C ILE A 148 3.19 0.52 1.75
N TYR A 149 2.11 0.02 1.17
CA TYR A 149 0.79 0.64 1.30
C TYR A 149 -0.12 -0.23 2.14
N TYR A 150 -0.58 0.32 3.26
CA TYR A 150 -1.40 -0.39 4.24
C TYR A 150 -2.87 -0.05 4.15
N ASP A 151 -3.24 1.03 3.45
CA ASP A 151 -4.64 1.39 3.23
C ASP A 151 -4.89 2.00 1.84
N ILE A 152 -6.15 1.94 1.41
CA ILE A 152 -6.62 2.42 0.13
C ILE A 152 -8.01 3.06 0.25
N VAL A 153 -8.07 4.33 -0.15
CA VAL A 153 -9.28 5.15 -0.14
C VAL A 153 -9.73 5.44 -1.58
N PRO A 154 -10.78 4.78 -2.09
CA PRO A 154 -11.33 5.10 -3.40
C PRO A 154 -12.02 6.46 -3.39
N ILE A 155 -11.66 7.33 -4.33
CA ILE A 155 -12.26 8.65 -4.49
C ILE A 155 -12.75 8.87 -5.92
N LYS A 156 -13.88 9.57 -6.07
CA LYS A 156 -14.45 9.93 -7.38
C LYS A 156 -14.34 11.44 -7.57
N VAL A 157 -13.64 11.85 -8.62
CA VAL A 157 -13.49 13.25 -9.02
C VAL A 157 -14.04 13.41 -10.43
N GLY A 158 -15.17 14.12 -10.55
CA GLY A 158 -15.96 14.18 -11.78
C GLY A 158 -16.38 12.77 -12.25
N LYS A 159 -15.96 12.39 -13.45
CA LYS A 159 -16.25 11.05 -14.04
C LYS A 159 -15.17 10.00 -13.72
N ASN A 160 -14.03 10.42 -13.16
CA ASN A 160 -12.88 9.56 -12.92
C ASN A 160 -12.92 9.00 -11.50
N ARG A 161 -12.43 7.76 -11.34
CA ARG A 161 -12.18 7.14 -10.04
C ARG A 161 -10.68 6.99 -9.86
N TYR A 162 -10.20 7.45 -8.71
CA TYR A 162 -8.83 7.34 -8.25
C TYR A 162 -8.79 6.51 -6.97
N TYR A 163 -7.60 6.08 -6.59
CA TYR A 163 -7.37 5.33 -5.36
C TYR A 163 -6.24 6.02 -4.61
N THR A 164 -6.55 6.67 -3.50
CA THR A 164 -5.53 7.25 -2.63
C THR A 164 -4.98 6.16 -1.74
N LEU A 165 -3.68 5.95 -1.79
CA LEU A 165 -2.94 4.96 -1.02
C LEU A 165 -2.29 5.65 0.16
N LEU A 166 -2.37 5.03 1.33
CA LEU A 166 -1.63 5.45 2.52
C LEU A 166 -0.45 4.51 2.71
N GLY A 167 0.75 5.09 2.75
CA GLY A 167 1.99 4.34 2.71
C GLY A 167 3.00 4.75 3.78
N TRP A 168 3.97 3.85 3.97
CA TRP A 168 5.15 4.05 4.80
C TRP A 168 6.40 3.64 4.02
N ASP A 169 7.45 4.44 4.19
CA ASP A 169 8.80 4.17 3.72
C ASP A 169 9.74 4.44 4.90
N GLY A 170 10.46 3.42 5.34
CA GLY A 170 11.46 3.51 6.40
C GLY A 170 12.67 4.37 6.06
N ASN A 171 12.83 4.83 4.81
CA ASN A 171 13.85 5.73 4.29
C ASN A 171 15.31 5.34 4.66
N ASN A 172 15.75 5.69 5.87
CA ASN A 172 17.09 5.38 6.38
C ASN A 172 17.10 5.25 7.92
N SER A 173 18.30 5.16 8.52
CA SER A 173 18.47 4.98 9.97
C SER A 173 17.93 6.14 10.82
N ASN A 174 17.78 7.34 10.24
CA ASN A 174 17.49 8.57 10.99
C ASN A 174 16.08 9.10 10.75
N THR A 175 15.56 8.98 9.53
CA THR A 175 14.22 9.46 9.17
C THR A 175 13.36 8.35 8.59
N SER A 176 12.05 8.54 8.70
CA SER A 176 11.02 7.73 8.07
C SER A 176 10.07 8.65 7.29
N LYS A 177 9.30 8.06 6.37
CA LYS A 177 8.36 8.75 5.50
C LYS A 177 6.97 8.15 5.61
N LYS A 178 5.94 8.98 5.72
CA LYS A 178 4.56 8.61 5.38
C LYS A 178 4.22 9.23 4.03
N ILE A 179 3.52 8.47 3.19
CA ILE A 179 3.23 8.86 1.82
C ILE A 179 1.73 8.75 1.57
N ILE A 180 1.13 9.83 1.07
CA ILE A 180 -0.24 9.85 0.55
C ILE A 180 -0.13 9.97 -0.97
N GLU A 181 -0.32 8.86 -1.67
CA GLU A 181 -0.11 8.79 -3.12
C GLU A 181 -1.39 8.39 -3.85
N VAL A 182 -1.58 8.90 -5.06
CA VAL A 182 -2.77 8.57 -5.86
C VAL A 182 -2.45 7.56 -6.95
N LEU A 183 -3.03 6.37 -6.87
CA LEU A 183 -2.96 5.36 -7.92
C LEU A 183 -4.11 5.54 -8.92
N ASN A 184 -3.76 5.71 -10.20
CA ASN A 184 -4.71 5.86 -11.29
C ASN A 184 -4.74 4.59 -12.16
N ILE A 185 -5.83 3.82 -12.03
CA ILE A 185 -6.03 2.59 -12.80
C ILE A 185 -7.19 2.76 -13.78
N LYS A 186 -6.86 2.76 -15.08
CA LYS A 186 -7.82 2.79 -16.18
C LYS A 186 -7.87 1.45 -16.90
N ARG A 187 -9.03 1.07 -17.45
CA ARG A 187 -9.27 -0.28 -18.02
C ARG A 187 -8.21 -0.71 -19.05
N LYS A 188 -7.89 0.16 -20.03
CA LYS A 188 -6.99 -0.13 -21.15
C LYS A 188 -5.65 0.63 -21.08
N LYS A 189 -5.26 1.09 -19.89
CA LYS A 189 -3.95 1.73 -19.68
C LYS A 189 -3.23 1.06 -18.52
N ASP A 190 -1.92 1.23 -18.52
CA ASP A 190 -1.09 0.83 -17.41
C ASP A 190 -1.32 1.73 -16.21
N PRO A 191 -1.14 1.22 -14.98
CA PRO A 191 -1.23 2.02 -13.78
C PRO A 191 -0.19 3.14 -13.79
N VAL A 192 -0.56 4.29 -13.22
CA VAL A 192 0.37 5.39 -12.94
C VAL A 192 0.13 5.90 -11.52
N PHE A 193 1.18 6.39 -10.90
CA PHE A 193 1.16 6.97 -9.56
C PHE A 193 1.26 8.50 -9.65
N GLY A 194 0.41 9.18 -8.90
CA GLY A 194 0.21 10.62 -8.94
C GLY A 194 -1.06 11.03 -9.70
N ALA A 195 -1.78 12.01 -9.16
CA ALA A 195 -2.84 12.73 -9.86
C ALA A 195 -3.10 14.10 -9.23
N ASN A 196 -3.47 15.08 -10.05
CA ASN A 196 -3.83 16.44 -9.61
C ASN A 196 -5.24 16.44 -9.00
N ILE A 197 -5.39 15.80 -7.85
CA ILE A 197 -6.63 15.76 -7.06
C ILE A 197 -6.43 16.30 -5.65
N PHE A 198 -5.33 17.00 -5.41
CA PHE A 198 -5.11 17.81 -4.21
C PHE A 198 -5.46 19.27 -4.53
N ASN A 199 -5.76 20.08 -3.52
CA ASN A 199 -6.03 21.52 -3.67
C ASN A 199 -4.77 22.38 -3.90
N ASN A 200 -3.60 21.74 -4.01
CA ASN A 200 -2.32 22.33 -4.39
C ASN A 200 -1.81 21.69 -5.69
N SER A 201 -0.61 22.06 -6.14
CA SER A 201 0.01 21.53 -7.36
C SER A 201 0.60 20.12 -7.20
N ASN A 202 0.46 19.49 -6.03
CA ASN A 202 1.05 18.20 -5.76
C ASN A 202 0.21 17.06 -6.35
N THR A 203 0.89 15.95 -6.65
CA THR A 203 0.32 14.67 -7.08
C THR A 203 0.40 13.61 -6.00
N ARG A 204 1.17 13.87 -4.94
CA ARG A 204 1.34 13.09 -3.71
C ARG A 204 1.71 14.02 -2.55
N ILE A 205 1.53 13.55 -1.32
CA ILE A 205 2.03 14.25 -0.11
C ILE A 205 3.06 13.34 0.56
N LEU A 206 4.20 13.93 0.90
CA LEU A 206 5.32 13.27 1.54
C LEU A 206 5.57 13.92 2.91
N LEU A 207 5.46 13.11 3.96
CA LEU A 207 5.70 13.52 5.34
C LEU A 207 6.97 12.82 5.80
N GLU A 208 8.10 13.53 5.82
CA GLU A 208 9.37 13.00 6.33
C GLU A 208 9.58 13.50 7.76
N TYR A 209 9.93 12.57 8.66
CA TYR A 209 10.02 12.80 10.09
C TYR A 209 11.12 11.96 10.71
N SER A 210 11.53 12.32 11.92
CA SER A 210 12.52 11.56 12.69
C SER A 210 12.00 10.15 12.97
N SER A 211 12.80 9.13 12.69
CA SER A 211 12.45 7.73 13.02
C SER A 211 12.25 7.50 14.53
N GLN A 212 12.70 8.44 15.37
CA GLN A 212 12.50 8.41 16.82
C GLN A 212 11.09 8.82 17.26
N TYR A 213 10.34 9.54 16.42
CA TYR A 213 9.02 10.09 16.74
C TYR A 213 7.98 9.62 15.70
N PRO A 214 7.49 8.37 15.79
CA PRO A 214 6.52 7.83 14.83
C PRO A 214 5.23 8.65 14.77
N ILE A 215 4.75 8.90 13.56
CA ILE A 215 3.49 9.61 13.31
C ILE A 215 2.36 8.71 12.79
N SER A 216 1.13 9.15 13.01
CA SER A 216 -0.10 8.56 12.50
C SER A 216 -0.45 9.11 11.11
N LEU A 217 -0.99 8.23 10.25
CA LEU A 217 -1.65 8.56 8.99
C LEU A 217 -2.78 7.56 8.78
N LYS A 218 -4.04 8.01 8.80
CA LYS A 218 -5.22 7.13 8.78
C LYS A 218 -6.36 7.75 8.00
N TYR A 219 -7.23 6.91 7.44
CA TYR A 219 -8.50 7.35 6.88
C TYR A 219 -9.64 7.13 7.87
N ASP A 220 -10.38 8.20 8.17
CA ASP A 220 -11.63 8.14 8.90
C ASP A 220 -12.81 8.05 7.91
N ALA A 221 -13.51 6.91 7.90
CA ALA A 221 -14.61 6.68 6.99
C ALA A 221 -15.91 7.41 7.37
N GLN A 222 -16.08 7.82 8.63
CA GLN A 222 -17.27 8.56 9.08
C GLN A 222 -17.17 10.03 8.69
N LEU A 223 -15.99 10.63 8.89
CA LEU A 223 -15.71 12.01 8.51
C LEU A 223 -15.31 12.16 7.03
N GLU A 224 -14.96 11.05 6.37
CA GLU A 224 -14.36 11.03 5.04
C GLU A 224 -13.06 11.84 4.94
N TYR A 225 -12.25 11.81 5.99
CA TYR A 225 -10.98 12.54 6.11
C TYR A 225 -9.80 11.57 6.09
N ILE A 226 -8.70 11.97 5.47
CA ILE A 226 -7.39 11.39 5.80
C ILE A 226 -6.78 12.30 6.85
N VAL A 227 -6.46 11.77 8.03
CA VAL A 227 -5.93 12.50 9.17
C VAL A 227 -4.51 12.04 9.42
N PHE A 228 -3.61 12.99 9.65
CA PHE A 228 -2.22 12.73 10.00
C PHE A 228 -1.71 13.80 10.95
N ASP A 229 -0.66 13.45 11.69
CA ASP A 229 -0.05 14.37 12.63
C ASP A 229 0.59 15.53 11.87
N HIS A 230 0.40 16.75 12.37
CA HIS A 230 1.15 17.91 11.89
C HIS A 230 2.64 17.74 12.22
N LEU A 231 3.52 18.22 11.35
CA LEU A 231 4.96 18.06 11.49
C LEU A 231 5.68 19.40 11.47
N GLU A 232 6.52 19.61 12.48
CA GLU A 232 7.42 20.75 12.56
C GLU A 232 8.77 20.33 13.18
N PRO A 233 9.87 21.07 12.91
CA PRO A 233 11.13 20.84 13.61
C PRO A 233 10.96 21.17 15.11
N ILE A 234 11.40 20.27 15.99
CA ILE A 234 11.24 20.41 17.46
C ILE A 234 11.87 21.72 18.00
N ASP A 235 12.92 22.20 17.35
CA ASP A 235 13.59 23.45 17.74
C ASP A 235 12.97 24.72 17.10
N GLY A 236 11.96 24.55 16.25
CA GLY A 236 11.26 25.64 15.55
C GLY A 236 12.07 26.37 14.48
N ILE A 237 13.33 25.99 14.23
CA ILE A 237 14.24 26.74 13.35
C ILE A 237 14.98 25.87 12.33
N SER A 238 15.13 24.57 12.58
CA SER A 238 15.84 23.65 11.69
C SER A 238 14.96 23.17 10.53
N ILE A 239 14.50 24.12 9.72
CA ILE A 239 13.70 23.86 8.52
C ILE A 239 14.46 22.92 7.58
N ASP A 240 13.75 21.95 7.01
CA ASP A 240 14.25 20.89 6.11
C ASP A 240 15.24 19.89 6.75
N ASN A 241 15.54 20.01 8.04
CA ASN A 241 16.27 18.98 8.79
C ASN A 241 15.30 17.93 9.36
N PHE A 242 14.82 17.03 8.50
CA PHE A 242 13.79 16.05 8.86
C PHE A 242 14.16 15.10 10.02
N ASN A 243 15.44 14.99 10.40
CA ASN A 243 15.87 14.29 11.61
C ASN A 243 15.28 14.88 12.90
N LEU A 244 14.88 16.14 12.87
CA LEU A 244 14.31 16.89 13.99
C LEU A 244 12.81 17.11 13.86
N TYR A 245 12.18 16.61 12.80
CA TYR A 245 10.74 16.77 12.59
C TYR A 245 9.97 15.77 13.45
N ALA A 246 9.00 16.28 14.21
CA ALA A 246 8.10 15.51 15.05
C ALA A 246 6.72 16.16 15.09
N THR A 247 5.78 15.53 15.79
CA THR A 247 4.43 16.08 15.98
C THR A 247 4.37 17.07 17.15
N ASP A 248 3.61 18.14 16.97
CA ASP A 248 3.22 19.12 18.00
C ASP A 248 1.88 18.76 18.68
N LEU A 249 1.37 17.55 18.44
CA LEU A 249 0.05 17.05 18.85
C LEU A 249 -1.15 17.72 18.18
N SER A 250 -0.93 18.59 17.19
CA SER A 250 -1.97 19.02 16.26
C SER A 250 -2.03 18.09 15.04
N TYR A 251 -3.07 18.28 14.21
CA TYR A 251 -3.34 17.41 13.07
C TYR A 251 -3.56 18.20 11.80
N ASP A 252 -3.14 17.60 10.69
CA ASP A 252 -3.51 18.01 9.35
C ASP A 252 -4.54 17.03 8.80
N ILE A 253 -5.44 17.53 7.95
CA ILE A 253 -6.44 16.69 7.28
C ILE A 253 -6.47 16.91 5.79
N LEU A 254 -6.76 15.83 5.06
CA LEU A 254 -7.30 15.90 3.71
C LEU A 254 -8.79 15.66 3.76
N LYS A 255 -9.54 16.74 3.59
CA LYS A 255 -11.00 16.71 3.49
C LYS A 255 -11.43 16.39 2.06
N LYS A 256 -12.30 15.40 1.91
CA LYS A 256 -12.88 15.08 0.61
C LYS A 256 -13.70 16.25 0.05
N SER A 257 -13.50 16.55 -1.23
CA SER A 257 -14.11 17.69 -1.94
C SER A 257 -14.41 17.36 -3.41
N LYS A 258 -15.01 18.31 -4.14
CA LYS A 258 -15.33 18.13 -5.57
C LYS A 258 -14.08 17.96 -6.45
N ILE A 259 -12.94 18.50 -6.04
CA ILE A 259 -11.66 18.41 -6.75
C ILE A 259 -10.82 17.19 -6.31
N GLY A 260 -11.25 16.48 -5.25
CA GLY A 260 -10.53 15.38 -4.65
C GLY A 260 -10.31 15.60 -3.16
N TRP A 261 -9.12 16.02 -2.79
CA TRP A 261 -8.67 16.25 -1.43
C TRP A 261 -8.32 17.72 -1.22
N LYS A 262 -8.85 18.31 -0.17
CA LYS A 262 -8.52 19.66 0.29
C LYS A 262 -7.70 19.52 1.58
N LEU A 263 -6.45 19.93 1.54
CA LEU A 263 -5.58 20.03 2.71
C LEU A 263 -6.05 21.20 3.58
N GLU A 264 -6.24 20.92 4.87
CA GLU A 264 -6.46 21.88 5.94
C GLU A 264 -5.47 21.52 7.06
N GLU A 265 -4.64 22.48 7.45
CA GLU A 265 -3.49 22.26 8.35
C GLU A 265 -3.75 22.83 9.74
N ASN A 266 -3.02 22.32 10.74
CA ASN A 266 -2.99 22.81 12.11
C ASN A 266 -4.38 22.87 12.78
N ILE A 267 -5.07 21.74 12.75
CA ILE A 267 -6.37 21.54 13.37
C ILE A 267 -6.18 20.97 14.77
N TYR A 268 -6.60 21.74 15.77
CA TYR A 268 -6.71 21.25 17.14
C TYR A 268 -7.97 20.39 17.31
N LEU A 269 -7.81 19.14 17.72
CA LEU A 269 -8.92 18.31 18.17
C LEU A 269 -9.40 18.81 19.54
N ASN A 270 -10.29 19.80 19.55
CA ASN A 270 -11.06 20.10 20.74
C ASN A 270 -12.01 18.92 20.99
N ASN A 271 -11.75 18.15 22.05
CA ASN A 271 -12.63 17.09 22.56
C ASN A 271 -13.94 17.66 23.16
N LEU A 272 -14.63 18.53 22.43
CA LEU A 272 -15.97 18.98 22.81
C LEU A 272 -16.96 17.93 22.29
N LYS A 273 -17.36 17.05 23.20
CA LYS A 273 -18.56 16.21 23.08
C LYS A 273 -19.81 17.06 22.90
#